data_AF-A0A1Y3N7Q8-F1
#
_entry.id   AF-A0A1Y3N7Q8-F1
#
_cell.length_a   1.000
_cell.length_b   1.000
_cell.length_c   1.000
_cell.angle_alpha   90.00
_cell.angle_beta   90.00
_cell.angle_gamma   90.00
#
_symmetry.space_group_name_H-M   'P 1'
#
loop_
_entity.id
_entity.type
_entity.pdbx_description
1 polymer ?
#
loop_
_entity_poly.entity_id
_entity_poly.type
_entity_poly.pdbx_seq_one_letter_code
_entity_poly.pdbx_strand_id
1 'polypeptide(L)'
;SVLHSLEKEQIIDILSSLLDKNPKLSQDILSLIPRPTLKSVTNQLQAAEKKLNNSFPYTKWGADRSDYSFNRVKPNLMELLELTVNYLKYFTNTENYGDELEREYPVVSIGYLEYATQLALRLPVWNQNYHNEITREYLLKEIGEAWERVINEIGQRVQNGKVYSSSLVGEWIKSLIKYSNELNGNY
;
A
#
# COMPACT_ATOMS: atom_id res chain seq x y z
N SER A 1 -24.03 -23.15 14.25
CA SER A 1 -24.69 -21.81 14.19
C SER A 1 -24.66 -21.34 12.74
N VAL A 2 -25.74 -20.74 12.23
CA VAL A 2 -25.87 -20.27 10.82
C VAL A 2 -24.76 -19.29 10.42
N LEU A 3 -24.15 -18.61 11.40
CA LEU A 3 -23.00 -17.72 11.16
C LEU A 3 -21.77 -18.46 10.58
N HIS A 4 -21.61 -19.75 10.87
CA HIS A 4 -20.44 -20.52 10.42
C HIS A 4 -20.53 -20.95 8.95
N SER A 5 -21.71 -20.84 8.33
CA SER A 5 -21.93 -21.16 6.92
C SER A 5 -21.95 -19.92 6.02
N LEU A 6 -21.72 -18.73 6.56
CA LEU A 6 -21.72 -17.50 5.78
C LEU A 6 -20.41 -17.34 5.01
N GLU A 7 -20.53 -16.90 3.77
CA GLU A 7 -19.41 -16.46 2.95
C GLU A 7 -18.91 -15.08 3.43
N LYS A 8 -17.67 -14.73 3.07
CA LYS A 8 -17.00 -13.51 3.55
C LYS A 8 -17.81 -12.26 3.22
N GLU A 9 -18.34 -12.19 2.00
CA GLU A 9 -19.13 -11.08 1.49
C GLU A 9 -20.42 -10.91 2.32
N GLN A 10 -21.08 -12.01 2.66
CA GLN A 10 -22.29 -12.00 3.49
C GLN A 10 -21.99 -11.50 4.90
N ILE A 11 -20.83 -11.84 5.48
CA ILE A 11 -20.40 -11.33 6.78
C ILE A 11 -20.16 -9.82 6.72
N ILE A 12 -19.51 -9.33 5.65
CA ILE A 12 -19.25 -7.90 5.45
C ILE A 12 -20.57 -7.13 5.31
N ASP A 13 -21.51 -7.62 4.52
CA ASP A 13 -22.82 -6.97 4.33
C ASP A 13 -23.61 -6.90 5.64
N ILE A 14 -23.57 -7.96 6.44
CA ILE A 14 -24.19 -8.01 7.76
C ILE A 14 -23.53 -7.01 8.71
N LEU A 15 -22.18 -6.97 8.75
CA LEU A 15 -21.42 -6.05 9.59
C LEU A 15 -21.69 -4.59 9.21
N SER A 16 -21.65 -4.25 7.92
CA SER A 16 -21.96 -2.92 7.41
C SER A 16 -23.38 -2.51 7.80
N SER A 17 -24.37 -3.40 7.59
CA SER A 17 -25.75 -3.16 7.99
C SER A 17 -25.92 -3.00 9.51
N LEU A 18 -25.10 -3.69 10.31
CA LEU A 18 -25.09 -3.58 11.77
C LEU A 18 -24.52 -2.24 12.24
N LEU A 19 -23.43 -1.79 11.62
CA LEU A 19 -22.78 -0.50 11.88
C LEU A 19 -23.69 0.67 11.52
N ASP A 20 -24.37 0.60 10.37
CA ASP A 20 -25.33 1.63 9.94
C ASP A 20 -26.51 1.76 10.90
N LYS A 21 -27.04 0.62 11.39
CA LYS A 21 -28.17 0.59 12.32
C LYS A 21 -27.77 0.95 13.76
N ASN A 22 -26.52 0.74 14.13
CA ASN A 22 -26.03 0.95 15.49
C ASN A 22 -24.67 1.67 15.49
N PRO A 23 -24.63 2.98 15.19
CA PRO A 23 -23.37 3.73 15.14
C PRO A 23 -22.56 3.68 16.45
N LYS A 24 -23.24 3.50 17.59
CA LYS A 24 -22.61 3.34 18.91
C LYS A 24 -21.76 2.07 19.03
N LEU A 25 -22.10 1.01 18.29
CA LEU A 25 -21.32 -0.25 18.25
C LEU A 25 -20.12 -0.15 17.31
N SER A 26 -20.00 0.94 16.54
CA SER A 26 -18.92 1.10 15.56
C SER A 26 -17.56 1.11 16.24
N GLN A 27 -17.40 1.87 17.34
CA GLN A 27 -16.14 1.87 18.09
C GLN A 27 -15.79 0.50 18.67
N ASP A 28 -16.76 -0.19 19.27
CA ASP A 28 -16.54 -1.51 19.85
C ASP A 28 -16.13 -2.54 18.79
N ILE A 29 -16.81 -2.57 17.65
CA ILE A 29 -16.48 -3.47 16.54
C ILE A 29 -15.12 -3.11 15.94
N LEU A 30 -14.84 -1.83 15.70
CA LEU A 30 -13.54 -1.38 15.19
C LEU A 30 -12.39 -1.74 16.15
N SER A 31 -12.63 -1.71 17.47
CA SER A 31 -11.65 -2.13 18.48
C SER A 31 -11.34 -3.63 18.45
N LEU A 32 -12.26 -4.45 17.94
CA LEU A 32 -12.10 -5.90 17.80
C LEU A 32 -11.44 -6.29 16.47
N ILE A 33 -11.44 -5.40 15.47
CA ILE A 33 -10.77 -5.66 14.19
C ILE A 33 -9.27 -5.54 14.41
N PRO A 34 -8.48 -6.60 14.15
CA PRO A 34 -7.05 -6.56 14.33
C PRO A 34 -6.45 -5.51 13.41
N ARG A 35 -5.70 -4.58 14.01
CA ARG A 35 -5.03 -3.51 13.28
C ARG A 35 -4.05 -4.09 12.24
N PRO A 36 -4.06 -3.62 10.98
CA PRO A 36 -3.04 -3.96 10.01
C PRO A 36 -1.65 -3.54 10.49
N THR A 37 -0.76 -4.50 10.69
CA THR A 37 0.66 -4.24 10.98
C THR A 37 1.45 -4.19 9.68
N LEU A 38 2.63 -3.55 9.68
CA LEU A 38 3.51 -3.54 8.51
C LEU A 38 3.77 -4.98 8.02
N LYS A 39 4.07 -5.91 8.93
CA LYS A 39 4.32 -7.32 8.59
C LYS A 39 3.11 -8.04 7.99
N SER A 40 1.92 -7.85 8.56
CA SER A 40 0.71 -8.52 8.04
C SER A 40 0.29 -7.95 6.69
N VAL A 41 0.53 -6.66 6.44
CA VAL A 41 0.26 -6.03 5.15
C VAL A 41 1.28 -6.45 4.09
N THR A 42 2.58 -6.43 4.39
CA THR A 42 3.58 -6.87 3.42
C THR A 42 3.38 -8.33 3.00
N ASN A 43 3.00 -9.21 3.92
CA ASN A 43 2.63 -10.60 3.59
C ASN A 43 1.43 -10.68 2.61
N GLN A 44 0.43 -9.83 2.79
CA GLN A 44 -0.73 -9.77 1.88
C GLN A 44 -0.34 -9.25 0.49
N LEU A 45 0.48 -8.19 0.44
CA LEU A 45 0.99 -7.65 -0.81
C LEU A 45 1.88 -8.66 -1.54
N GLN A 46 2.73 -9.41 -0.83
CA GLN A 46 3.53 -10.50 -1.40
C GLN A 46 2.64 -11.61 -1.98
N ALA A 47 1.55 -11.96 -1.30
CA ALA A 47 0.60 -12.94 -1.81
C ALA A 47 -0.09 -12.44 -3.09
N ALA A 48 -0.50 -11.17 -3.15
CA ALA A 48 -1.07 -10.55 -4.34
C ALA A 48 -0.06 -10.45 -5.49
N GLU A 49 1.19 -10.05 -5.22
CA GLU A 49 2.30 -10.04 -6.19
C GLU A 49 2.56 -11.45 -6.74
N LYS A 50 2.51 -12.48 -5.89
CA LYS A 50 2.63 -13.87 -6.33
C LYS A 50 1.47 -14.30 -7.23
N LYS A 51 0.22 -13.91 -6.90
CA LYS A 51 -0.95 -14.19 -7.77
C LYS A 51 -0.78 -13.54 -9.14
N LEU A 52 -0.34 -12.27 -9.18
CA LEU A 52 0.00 -11.56 -10.42
C LEU A 52 1.06 -12.31 -11.23
N ASN A 53 2.16 -12.70 -10.60
CA ASN A 53 3.24 -13.43 -11.29
C ASN A 53 2.75 -14.78 -11.85
N ASN A 54 1.86 -15.47 -11.14
CA ASN A 54 1.30 -16.75 -11.56
C ASN A 54 0.22 -16.62 -12.65
N SER A 55 -0.37 -15.43 -12.87
CA SER A 55 -1.40 -15.23 -13.89
C SER A 55 -0.84 -14.97 -15.28
N PHE A 56 0.48 -14.76 -15.40
CA PHE A 56 1.14 -14.62 -16.69
C PHE A 56 0.96 -15.88 -17.55
N PRO A 57 0.65 -15.73 -18.85
CA PRO A 57 0.51 -16.87 -19.74
C PRO A 57 1.87 -17.58 -19.92
N TYR A 58 1.83 -18.91 -19.96
CA TYR A 58 3.03 -19.71 -20.17
C TYR A 58 3.45 -19.60 -21.65
N THR A 59 4.62 -19.02 -21.92
CA THR A 59 5.20 -19.03 -23.27
C THR A 59 6.57 -19.68 -23.26
N LYS A 60 6.98 -20.26 -24.39
CA LYS A 60 8.32 -20.85 -24.55
C LYS A 60 9.46 -19.85 -24.35
N TRP A 61 9.17 -18.55 -24.40
CA TRP A 61 10.14 -17.45 -24.32
C TRP A 61 10.00 -16.62 -23.04
N GLY A 62 9.22 -17.09 -22.06
CA GLY A 62 8.95 -16.37 -20.81
C GLY A 62 7.70 -15.50 -20.87
N ALA A 63 7.48 -14.68 -19.84
CA ALA A 63 6.32 -13.79 -19.81
C ALA A 63 6.48 -12.69 -20.86
N ASP A 64 5.68 -12.72 -21.93
CA ASP A 64 5.68 -11.63 -22.91
C ASP A 64 5.05 -10.35 -22.30
N ARG A 65 5.31 -9.21 -22.93
CA ARG A 65 4.83 -7.88 -22.51
C ARG A 65 3.81 -7.30 -23.51
N SER A 66 3.12 -8.18 -24.23
CA SER A 66 2.11 -7.84 -25.23
C SER A 66 0.77 -7.46 -24.60
N ASP A 67 -0.14 -6.93 -25.41
CA ASP A 67 -1.53 -6.67 -25.03
C ASP A 67 -2.26 -7.93 -24.58
N TYR A 68 -1.94 -9.08 -25.15
CA TYR A 68 -2.53 -10.35 -24.73
C TYR A 68 -2.15 -10.67 -23.28
N SER A 69 -0.85 -10.65 -22.96
CA SER A 69 -0.39 -10.90 -21.59
C SER A 69 -0.91 -9.86 -20.61
N PHE A 70 -0.94 -8.58 -21.00
CA PHE A 70 -1.54 -7.54 -20.18
C PHE A 70 -2.99 -7.87 -19.83
N ASN A 71 -3.84 -8.15 -20.82
CA ASN A 71 -5.25 -8.48 -20.58
C ASN A 71 -5.44 -9.72 -19.72
N ARG A 72 -4.54 -10.70 -19.81
CA ARG A 72 -4.56 -11.91 -18.98
C ARG A 72 -4.26 -11.60 -17.51
N VAL A 73 -3.27 -10.76 -17.23
CA VAL A 73 -2.84 -10.46 -15.85
C VAL A 73 -3.57 -9.28 -15.22
N LYS A 74 -4.22 -8.44 -16.04
CA LYS A 74 -4.85 -7.18 -15.63
C LYS A 74 -5.70 -7.31 -14.36
N PRO A 75 -6.57 -8.33 -14.17
CA PRO A 75 -7.36 -8.43 -12.95
C PRO A 75 -6.50 -8.50 -11.67
N ASN A 76 -5.46 -9.32 -11.65
CA ASN A 76 -4.57 -9.45 -10.50
C ASN A 76 -3.63 -8.25 -10.35
N LEU A 77 -3.25 -7.61 -11.47
CA LEU A 77 -2.47 -6.39 -11.42
C LEU A 77 -3.28 -5.26 -10.77
N MET A 78 -4.53 -5.07 -11.19
CA MET A 78 -5.40 -4.05 -10.60
C MET A 78 -5.72 -4.34 -9.12
N GLU A 79 -5.94 -5.61 -8.74
CA GLU A 79 -6.10 -6.04 -7.34
C GLU A 79 -4.88 -5.64 -6.49
N LEU A 80 -3.65 -5.87 -6.99
CA LEU A 80 -2.42 -5.50 -6.31
C LEU A 80 -2.28 -3.98 -6.16
N LEU A 81 -2.59 -3.23 -7.22
CA LEU A 81 -2.51 -1.77 -7.23
C LEU A 81 -3.49 -1.16 -6.21
N GLU A 82 -4.75 -1.58 -6.26
CA GLU A 82 -5.79 -1.13 -5.34
C GLU A 82 -5.42 -1.43 -3.88
N LEU A 83 -4.95 -2.66 -3.62
CA LEU A 83 -4.52 -3.06 -2.28
C LEU A 83 -3.33 -2.21 -1.79
N THR A 84 -2.36 -1.93 -2.66
CA THR A 84 -1.20 -1.10 -2.32
C THR A 84 -1.62 0.35 -2.02
N VAL A 85 -2.53 0.93 -2.81
CA VAL A 85 -3.03 2.30 -2.61
C VAL A 85 -3.89 2.42 -1.36
N ASN A 86 -4.73 1.43 -1.06
CA ASN A 86 -5.53 1.42 0.16
C ASN A 86 -4.64 1.43 1.42
N TYR A 87 -3.57 0.64 1.42
CA TYR A 87 -2.62 0.64 2.52
C TYR A 87 -1.69 1.87 2.53
N LEU A 88 -1.43 2.54 1.39
CA LEU A 88 -0.79 3.87 1.39
C LEU A 88 -1.61 4.84 2.24
N LYS A 89 -2.92 4.94 1.99
CA LYS A 89 -3.81 5.82 2.77
C LYS A 89 -3.79 5.46 4.24
N TYR A 90 -3.83 4.16 4.56
CA TYR A 90 -3.78 3.67 5.93
C TYR A 90 -2.49 4.09 6.66
N PHE A 91 -1.33 3.83 6.08
CA PHE A 91 -0.05 4.04 6.76
C PHE A 91 0.49 5.47 6.69
N THR A 92 0.00 6.31 5.77
CA THR A 92 0.51 7.69 5.60
C THR A 92 -0.40 8.78 6.14
N ASN A 93 -1.69 8.52 6.35
CA ASN A 93 -2.57 9.49 7.01
C ASN A 93 -2.37 9.43 8.53
N THR A 94 -1.98 10.55 9.14
CA THR A 94 -1.75 10.68 10.58
C THR A 94 -3.02 10.49 11.40
N GLU A 95 -4.20 10.75 10.84
CA GLU A 95 -5.49 10.49 11.49
C GLU A 95 -5.68 9.01 11.87
N ASN A 96 -5.00 8.10 11.17
CA ASN A 96 -5.01 6.67 11.51
C ASN A 96 -4.07 6.30 12.67
N TYR A 97 -3.21 7.23 13.09
CA TYR A 97 -2.34 7.11 14.25
C TYR A 97 -2.97 7.91 15.39
N GLY A 98 -3.92 7.29 16.10
CA GLY A 98 -4.42 7.85 17.36
C GLY A 98 -3.31 7.99 18.41
N ASP A 99 -3.63 8.58 19.56
CA ASP A 99 -2.66 8.90 20.63
C ASP A 99 -1.75 7.73 21.04
N GLU A 100 -2.30 6.51 21.03
CA GLU A 100 -1.57 5.28 21.39
C GLU A 100 -0.50 4.87 20.37
N LEU A 101 -0.69 5.27 19.11
CA LEU A 101 0.11 4.84 17.96
C LEU A 101 1.04 5.92 17.44
N GLU A 102 0.95 7.12 18.02
CA GLU A 102 1.77 8.29 17.72
C GLU A 102 3.29 7.99 17.77
N ARG A 103 3.72 6.98 18.54
CA ARG A 103 5.13 6.56 18.63
C ARG A 103 5.60 5.71 17.45
N GLU A 104 4.68 5.09 16.72
CA GLU A 104 5.00 4.31 15.52
C GLU A 104 5.24 5.19 14.30
N TYR A 105 4.67 6.40 14.31
CA TYR A 105 4.91 7.40 13.29
C TYR A 105 6.26 8.12 13.52
N PRO A 106 7.08 8.34 12.48
CA PRO A 106 6.86 8.00 11.07
C PRO A 106 7.49 6.65 10.65
N VAL A 107 8.09 5.89 11.58
CA VAL A 107 8.87 4.68 11.26
C VAL A 107 8.06 3.68 10.45
N VAL A 108 6.82 3.40 10.86
CA VAL A 108 5.94 2.46 10.15
C VAL A 108 5.50 3.02 8.79
N SER A 109 5.19 4.31 8.71
CA SER A 109 4.85 4.99 7.44
C SER A 109 5.98 4.89 6.42
N ILE A 110 7.21 5.19 6.84
CA ILE A 110 8.39 5.13 5.97
C ILE A 110 8.70 3.70 5.58
N GLY A 111 8.66 2.75 6.52
CA GLY A 111 8.85 1.34 6.20
C GLY A 111 7.84 0.81 5.17
N TYR A 112 6.58 1.26 5.23
CA TYR A 112 5.60 0.94 4.21
C TYR A 112 5.90 1.61 2.87
N LEU A 113 6.23 2.90 2.86
CA LEU A 113 6.57 3.64 1.65
C LEU A 113 7.76 3.01 0.92
N GLU A 114 8.83 2.64 1.64
CA GLU A 114 9.98 1.94 1.07
C GLU A 114 9.58 0.61 0.42
N TYR A 115 8.75 -0.18 1.10
CA TYR A 115 8.25 -1.44 0.56
C TYR A 115 7.41 -1.22 -0.70
N ALA A 116 6.48 -0.26 -0.66
CA ALA A 116 5.60 0.07 -1.78
C ALA A 116 6.39 0.57 -2.98
N THR A 117 7.40 1.43 -2.78
CA THR A 117 8.30 1.90 -3.84
C THR A 117 9.02 0.71 -4.49
N GLN A 118 9.60 -0.19 -3.71
CA GLN A 118 10.26 -1.38 -4.26
C GLN A 118 9.30 -2.29 -5.02
N LEU A 119 8.07 -2.46 -4.53
CA LEU A 119 7.04 -3.23 -5.22
C LEU A 119 6.67 -2.59 -6.55
N ALA A 120 6.39 -1.28 -6.56
CA ALA A 120 6.10 -0.52 -7.77
C ALA A 120 7.25 -0.63 -8.78
N LEU A 121 8.51 -0.60 -8.28
CA LEU A 121 9.70 -0.75 -9.12
C LEU A 121 9.86 -2.14 -9.74
N ARG A 122 9.24 -3.18 -9.18
CA ARG A 122 9.23 -4.55 -9.74
C ARG A 122 8.05 -4.83 -10.67
N LEU A 123 7.07 -3.93 -10.76
CA LEU A 123 5.93 -4.12 -11.66
C LEU A 123 6.39 -4.27 -13.13
N PRO A 124 5.67 -5.07 -13.93
CA PRO A 124 6.02 -5.27 -15.33
C PRO A 124 5.99 -3.96 -16.11
N VAL A 125 6.97 -3.78 -17.00
CA VAL A 125 6.95 -2.75 -18.03
C VAL A 125 6.41 -3.37 -19.31
N TRP A 126 5.33 -2.81 -19.81
CA TRP A 126 4.57 -3.28 -20.98
C TRP A 126 5.06 -2.63 -22.27
N ASN A 127 4.85 -3.31 -23.40
CA ASN A 127 5.22 -2.77 -24.71
C ASN A 127 4.39 -1.54 -25.09
N GLN A 128 3.11 -1.50 -24.68
CA GLN A 128 2.26 -0.34 -24.86
C GLN A 128 2.43 0.61 -23.67
N ASN A 129 2.83 1.86 -23.95
CA ASN A 129 3.05 2.87 -22.92
C ASN A 129 1.80 3.16 -22.09
N TYR A 130 0.62 3.19 -22.70
CA TYR A 130 -0.63 3.41 -21.96
C TYR A 130 -0.83 2.41 -20.81
N HIS A 131 -0.41 1.15 -20.96
CA HIS A 131 -0.50 0.17 -19.87
C HIS A 131 0.44 0.50 -18.71
N ASN A 132 1.61 1.07 -19.00
CA ASN A 132 2.55 1.56 -17.98
C ASN A 132 1.99 2.77 -17.25
N GLU A 133 1.40 3.72 -17.99
CA GLU A 133 0.74 4.92 -17.46
C GLU A 133 -0.34 4.55 -16.44
N ILE A 134 -1.28 3.66 -16.81
CA ILE A 134 -2.39 3.26 -15.93
C ILE A 134 -2.01 2.25 -14.85
N THR A 135 -0.76 1.79 -14.80
CA THR A 135 -0.32 0.82 -13.79
C THR A 135 0.88 1.31 -12.99
N ARG A 136 2.09 1.06 -13.49
CA ARG A 136 3.35 1.34 -12.79
C ARG A 136 3.50 2.82 -12.51
N GLU A 137 3.28 3.68 -13.50
CA GLU A 137 3.46 5.12 -13.36
C GLU A 137 2.38 5.73 -12.45
N TYR A 138 1.12 5.29 -12.62
CA TYR A 138 0.05 5.63 -11.68
C TYR A 138 0.44 5.30 -10.23
N LEU A 139 0.90 4.06 -9.96
CA LEU A 139 1.27 3.67 -8.61
C LEU A 139 2.47 4.46 -8.07
N LEU A 140 3.49 4.71 -8.91
CA LEU A 140 4.65 5.52 -8.53
C LEU A 140 4.23 6.95 -8.16
N LYS A 141 3.29 7.54 -8.90
CA LYS A 141 2.73 8.86 -8.59
C LYS A 141 2.02 8.88 -7.24
N GLU A 142 1.13 7.91 -6.97
CA GLU A 142 0.43 7.81 -5.68
C GLU A 142 1.43 7.63 -4.51
N ILE A 143 2.51 6.89 -4.73
CA ILE A 143 3.58 6.70 -3.75
C ILE A 143 4.38 8.00 -3.55
N GLY A 144 4.71 8.73 -4.62
CA GLY A 144 5.41 10.01 -4.57
C GLY A 144 4.64 11.06 -3.75
N GLU A 145 3.34 11.20 -4.03
CA GLU A 145 2.45 12.08 -3.26
C GLU A 145 2.38 11.68 -1.78
N ALA A 146 2.40 10.38 -1.49
CA ALA A 146 2.41 9.87 -0.13
C ALA A 146 3.76 10.11 0.59
N TRP A 147 4.89 10.01 -0.11
CA TRP A 147 6.21 10.40 0.40
C TRP A 147 6.24 11.88 0.76
N GLU A 148 5.80 12.75 -0.15
CA GLU A 148 5.74 14.20 0.08
C GLU A 148 4.92 14.51 1.33
N ARG A 149 3.73 13.91 1.47
CA ARG A 149 2.86 14.09 2.64
C ARG A 149 3.55 13.71 3.94
N VAL A 150 4.18 12.53 3.99
CA VAL A 150 4.87 12.03 5.20
C VAL A 150 6.07 12.92 5.54
N ILE A 151 6.86 13.34 4.55
CA ILE A 151 8.02 14.23 4.78
C ILE A 151 7.57 15.59 5.32
N ASN A 152 6.52 16.18 4.74
CA ASN A 152 5.98 17.46 5.18
C ASN A 152 5.47 17.39 6.62
N GLU A 153 4.75 16.32 6.97
CA GLU A 153 4.26 16.09 8.33
C GLU A 153 5.41 15.90 9.33
N ILE A 154 6.44 15.12 8.99
CA ILE A 154 7.65 14.99 9.82
C ILE A 154 8.28 16.37 10.04
N GLY A 155 8.40 17.17 8.98
CA GLY A 155 8.90 18.55 9.05
C GLY A 155 8.10 19.43 10.00
N GLN A 156 6.76 19.38 9.93
CA GLN A 156 5.87 20.11 10.85
C GLN A 156 6.05 19.65 12.30
N ARG A 157 6.14 18.33 12.55
CA ARG A 157 6.39 17.80 13.90
C ARG A 157 7.73 18.25 14.46
N VAL A 158 8.78 18.28 13.65
CA VAL A 158 10.10 18.80 14.05
C VAL A 158 10.01 20.28 14.41
N GLN A 159 9.32 21.09 13.59
CA GLN A 159 9.09 22.51 13.90
C GLN A 159 8.31 22.69 15.21
N ASN A 160 7.42 21.75 15.54
CA ASN A 160 6.66 21.71 16.79
C ASN A 160 7.42 21.05 17.97
N GLY A 161 8.73 20.82 17.83
CA GLY A 161 9.60 20.36 18.91
C GLY A 161 9.77 18.85 19.04
N LYS A 162 9.22 18.05 18.11
CA LYS A 162 9.50 16.61 18.06
C LYS A 162 10.96 16.40 17.64
N VAL A 163 11.68 15.54 18.36
CA VAL A 163 13.07 15.20 18.06
C VAL A 163 13.15 13.76 17.56
N TYR A 164 13.75 13.57 16.38
CA TYR A 164 14.11 12.26 15.85
C TYR A 164 15.62 12.09 15.91
N SER A 165 16.10 10.85 16.12
CA SER A 165 17.53 10.58 16.15
C SER A 165 18.17 10.83 14.78
N SER A 166 19.38 11.41 14.76
CA SER A 166 20.12 11.70 13.52
C SER A 166 20.42 10.46 12.68
N SER A 167 20.65 9.31 13.30
CA SER A 167 20.85 8.03 12.61
C SER A 167 19.63 7.64 11.77
N LEU A 168 18.45 7.64 12.40
CA LEU A 168 17.18 7.30 11.77
C LEU A 168 16.83 8.24 10.61
N VAL A 169 16.97 9.55 10.82
CA VAL A 169 16.75 10.54 9.75
C VAL A 169 17.75 10.32 8.60
N GLY A 170 19.00 9.99 8.93
CA GLY A 170 20.02 9.66 7.94
C GLY A 170 19.70 8.43 7.09
N GLU A 171 19.08 7.40 7.67
CA GLU A 171 18.60 6.22 6.92
C GLU A 171 17.48 6.59 5.94
N TRP A 172 16.51 7.39 6.38
CA TRP A 172 15.41 7.83 5.52
C TRP A 172 15.90 8.69 4.34
N ILE A 173 16.84 9.60 4.58
CA ILE A 173 17.46 10.41 3.52
C ILE A 173 18.19 9.51 2.51
N LYS A 174 18.92 8.49 2.97
CA LYS A 174 19.59 7.54 2.07
C LYS A 174 18.58 6.80 1.18
N SER A 175 17.48 6.34 1.75
CA SER A 175 16.41 5.68 0.99
C SER A 175 15.79 6.62 -0.05
N LEU A 176 15.49 7.87 0.33
CA LEU A 176 14.95 8.87 -0.59
C LEU A 176 15.90 9.17 -1.75
N ILE A 177 17.18 9.39 -1.46
CA ILE A 177 18.19 9.64 -2.51
C ILE A 177 18.29 8.42 -3.44
N LYS A 178 18.30 7.21 -2.87
CA LYS A 178 18.31 5.97 -3.67
C LYS A 178 17.13 5.92 -4.63
N TYR A 179 15.91 6.09 -4.14
CA TYR A 179 14.72 5.99 -4.99
C TYR A 179 14.60 7.16 -5.99
N SER A 180 14.96 8.37 -5.58
CA SER A 180 15.02 9.52 -6.48
C SER A 180 15.97 9.25 -7.65
N ASN A 181 17.15 8.65 -7.39
CA ASN A 181 18.07 8.24 -8.45
C ASN A 181 17.52 7.11 -9.33
N GLU A 182 16.93 6.07 -8.75
CA GLU A 182 16.34 4.96 -9.51
C GLU A 182 15.16 5.40 -10.40
N LEU A 183 14.46 6.47 -10.01
CA LEU A 183 13.35 7.07 -10.75
C LEU A 183 13.79 8.23 -11.65
N ASN A 184 15.08 8.55 -11.73
CA ASN A 184 15.63 9.70 -12.46
C ASN A 184 14.98 11.04 -12.07
N GLY A 185 14.60 11.21 -10.80
CA GLY A 185 13.93 12.40 -10.30
C GLY A 185 12.46 12.53 -10.72
N ASN A 186 11.84 11.49 -11.28
CA ASN A 186 10.41 11.47 -11.59
C ASN A 186 9.60 10.95 -10.40
N TYR A 187 8.42 11.53 -10.21
CA TYR A 187 7.42 11.25 -9.16
C TYR A 187 7.83 11.65 -7.74
#